data_AF-A0A9E5LEW8-F1
#
_entry.id   AF-A0A9E5LEW8-F1
#
_cell.length_a   1.000
_cell.length_b   1.000
_cell.length_c   1.000
_cell.angle_alpha   90.00
_cell.angle_beta   90.00
_cell.angle_gamma   90.00
#
_symmetry.space_group_name_H-M   'P 1'
#
loop_
_entity.id
_entity.type
_entity.pdbx_description
1 polymer ?
#
loop_
_entity_poly.entity_id
_entity_poly.type
_entity_poly.pdbx_seq_one_letter_code
_entity_poly.pdbx_strand_id
1 'polypeptide(L)'
;MKYLGIAVIIGIVFGAFVLGGGGDKAVDLLSLIFVLGVAAGHALGVKDGESAITRFGDGCVRGGWLGLLVGLTLIAGGPSASAMDFSALMPAFSIAVLTPLYGYFFKIITMQLD
;
A
#
# COMPACT_ATOMS: atom_id res chain seq x y z
N MET A 1 -3.19 21.61 -14.17
CA MET A 1 -2.52 21.59 -12.84
C MET A 1 -2.58 20.21 -12.18
N LYS A 2 -3.73 19.52 -12.08
CA LYS A 2 -3.84 18.19 -11.43
C LYS A 2 -2.83 17.13 -11.91
N TYR A 3 -2.67 16.98 -13.23
CA TYR A 3 -1.76 15.99 -13.81
C TYR A 3 -0.28 16.28 -13.54
N LEU A 4 0.08 17.56 -13.38
CA LEU A 4 1.44 17.96 -12.99
C LEU A 4 1.72 17.53 -11.54
N GLY A 5 0.75 17.72 -10.63
CA GLY A 5 0.86 17.26 -9.25
C GLY A 5 1.06 15.73 -9.18
N ILE A 6 0.24 14.97 -9.91
CA ILE A 6 0.37 13.51 -10.01
C ILE A 6 1.76 13.11 -10.54
N ALA A 7 2.25 13.77 -11.61
CA ALA A 7 3.57 13.49 -12.16
C ALA A 7 4.70 13.74 -11.15
N VAL A 8 4.61 14.81 -10.35
CA VAL A 8 5.58 15.10 -9.28
C VAL A 8 5.54 14.04 -8.18
N ILE A 9 4.35 13.63 -7.73
CA ILE A 9 4.20 12.58 -6.70
C ILE A 9 4.82 11.27 -7.18
N ILE A 10 4.48 10.83 -8.39
CA ILE A 10 5.03 9.60 -8.98
C ILE A 10 6.56 9.73 -9.11
N GLY A 11 7.06 10.85 -9.62
CA GLY A 11 8.48 11.09 -9.79
C GLY A 11 9.27 11.04 -8.48
N ILE A 12 8.77 11.66 -7.41
CA ILE A 12 9.42 11.66 -6.09
C ILE A 12 9.43 10.25 -5.48
N VAL A 13 8.29 9.57 -5.48
CA VAL A 13 8.16 8.23 -4.86
C VAL A 13 9.01 7.21 -5.63
N PHE A 14 8.91 7.20 -6.96
CA PHE A 14 9.72 6.31 -7.79
C PHE A 14 11.21 6.65 -7.70
N GLY A 15 11.56 7.94 -7.73
CA GLY A 15 12.93 8.42 -7.54
C GLY A 15 13.52 7.97 -6.21
N ALA A 16 12.75 8.01 -5.13
CA ALA A 16 13.19 7.54 -3.81
C ALA A 16 13.55 6.05 -3.82
N PHE A 17 12.75 5.20 -4.48
CA PHE A 17 13.04 3.77 -4.57
C PHE A 17 14.23 3.44 -5.47
N VAL A 18 14.34 4.12 -6.62
CA VAL A 18 15.46 3.90 -7.56
C VAL A 18 16.78 4.38 -6.95
N LEU A 19 16.82 5.63 -6.45
CA LEU A 19 18.03 6.22 -5.88
C LEU A 19 18.39 5.62 -4.52
N GLY A 20 17.40 5.10 -3.77
CA GLY A 20 17.61 4.39 -2.51
C GLY A 20 18.09 2.94 -2.66
N GLY A 21 18.31 2.43 -3.89
CA GLY A 21 18.75 1.04 -4.13
C GLY A 21 17.69 -0.01 -3.75
N GLY A 22 16.42 0.38 -3.79
CA GLY A 22 15.28 -0.40 -3.29
C GLY A 22 14.24 -0.77 -4.35
N GLY A 23 14.49 -0.53 -5.64
CA GLY A 23 13.51 -0.75 -6.72
C GLY A 23 12.80 -2.12 -6.66
N ASP A 24 13.57 -3.20 -6.54
CA ASP A 24 13.01 -4.56 -6.45
C ASP A 24 12.35 -4.87 -5.09
N LYS A 25 12.73 -4.14 -4.03
CA LYS A 25 12.16 -4.29 -2.68
C LYS A 25 10.87 -3.47 -2.51
N ALA A 26 10.63 -2.53 -3.41
CA ALA A 26 9.52 -1.60 -3.37
C ALA A 26 8.24 -2.14 -4.00
N VAL A 27 8.35 -3.25 -4.74
CA VAL A 27 7.27 -3.79 -5.57
C VAL A 27 7.02 -5.24 -5.18
N ASP A 28 5.89 -5.48 -4.52
CA ASP A 28 5.36 -6.81 -4.27
C ASP A 28 3.90 -6.88 -4.79
N LEU A 29 3.64 -7.84 -5.67
CA LEU A 29 2.37 -7.92 -6.38
C LEU A 29 1.21 -8.32 -5.47
N LEU A 30 1.44 -9.20 -4.50
CA LEU A 30 0.38 -9.72 -3.63
C LEU A 30 -0.09 -8.65 -2.64
N SER A 31 0.85 -7.92 -2.02
CA SER A 31 0.54 -6.76 -1.18
C SER A 31 -0.17 -5.66 -1.96
N LEU A 32 0.20 -5.42 -3.22
CA LEU A 32 -0.50 -4.48 -4.10
C LEU A 32 -1.95 -4.91 -4.36
N ILE A 33 -2.17 -6.17 -4.74
CA ILE A 33 -3.51 -6.73 -5.00
C ILE A 33 -4.36 -6.67 -3.73
N PHE A 34 -3.79 -6.94 -2.55
CA PHE A 34 -4.52 -6.85 -1.28
C PHE A 34 -5.08 -5.42 -1.08
N VAL A 35 -4.23 -4.40 -1.23
CA VAL A 35 -4.63 -3.00 -1.06
C VAL A 35 -5.68 -2.59 -2.10
N LEU A 36 -5.47 -2.93 -3.37
CA LEU A 36 -6.40 -2.59 -4.45
C LEU A 36 -7.73 -3.35 -4.34
N GLY A 37 -7.71 -4.60 -3.86
CA GLY A 37 -8.90 -5.40 -3.62
C GLY A 37 -9.80 -4.80 -2.53
N VAL A 38 -9.20 -4.41 -1.40
CA VAL A 38 -9.93 -3.70 -0.33
C VAL A 38 -10.44 -2.35 -0.82
N ALA A 39 -9.62 -1.61 -1.59
CA ALA A 39 -10.00 -0.33 -2.16
C ALA A 39 -11.20 -0.44 -3.12
N ALA A 40 -11.19 -1.44 -4.01
CA ALA A 40 -12.29 -1.73 -4.90
C ALA A 40 -13.57 -2.09 -4.12
N GLY A 41 -13.47 -2.96 -3.11
CA GLY A 41 -14.60 -3.28 -2.24
C GLY A 41 -15.19 -2.06 -1.54
N HIS A 42 -14.32 -1.13 -1.10
CA HIS A 42 -14.75 0.11 -0.47
C HIS A 42 -15.41 1.11 -1.45
N ALA A 43 -14.94 1.14 -2.69
CA ALA A 43 -15.52 1.94 -3.77
C ALA A 43 -16.89 1.42 -4.23
N LEU A 44 -17.08 0.09 -4.26
CA LEU A 44 -18.38 -0.53 -4.58
C LEU A 44 -19.47 -0.20 -3.55
N GLY A 45 -19.09 0.15 -2.31
CA GLY A 45 -20.01 0.60 -1.26
C GLY A 45 -20.39 2.08 -1.33
N VAL A 46 -20.15 2.77 -2.46
CA VAL A 46 -20.49 4.19 -2.64
C VAL A 46 -22.00 4.42 -2.53
N LYS A 47 -22.38 5.50 -1.84
CA LYS A 47 -23.77 5.93 -1.69
C LYS A 47 -24.07 7.10 -2.62
N ASP A 48 -25.35 7.38 -2.85
CA ASP A 48 -25.78 8.52 -3.65
C ASP A 48 -25.18 9.82 -3.12
N GLY A 49 -24.51 10.57 -4.00
CA GLY A 49 -23.85 11.85 -3.68
C GLY A 49 -22.40 11.73 -3.19
N GLU A 50 -21.83 10.53 -3.05
CA GLU A 50 -20.42 10.34 -2.69
C GLU A 50 -19.53 10.13 -3.91
N SER A 51 -18.27 10.58 -3.84
CA SER A 51 -17.27 10.30 -4.87
C SER A 51 -16.71 8.88 -4.72
N ALA A 52 -16.90 8.07 -5.77
CA ALA A 52 -16.30 6.74 -5.85
C ALA A 52 -14.77 6.80 -5.82
N ILE A 53 -14.16 7.86 -6.36
CA ILE A 53 -12.70 8.07 -6.36
C ILE A 53 -12.21 8.32 -4.93
N THR A 54 -12.89 9.18 -4.18
CA THR A 54 -12.53 9.45 -2.78
C THR A 54 -12.74 8.21 -1.90
N ARG A 55 -13.83 7.46 -2.08
CA ARG A 55 -14.01 6.17 -1.38
C ARG A 55 -12.96 5.14 -1.75
N PHE A 56 -12.57 5.04 -3.01
CA PHE A 56 -11.48 4.15 -3.44
C PHE A 56 -10.18 4.52 -2.71
N GLY A 57 -9.82 5.80 -2.69
CA GLY A 57 -8.65 6.30 -1.96
C GLY A 57 -8.68 5.99 -0.47
N ASP A 58 -9.82 6.20 0.20
CA ASP A 58 -9.99 5.81 1.61
C ASP A 58 -9.84 4.30 1.82
N GLY A 59 -10.36 3.52 0.87
CA GLY A 59 -10.22 2.08 0.83
C GLY A 59 -8.76 1.64 0.66
N CYS A 60 -7.93 2.35 -0.11
CA CYS A 60 -6.50 2.09 -0.20
C CYS A 60 -5.81 2.25 1.15
N VAL A 61 -6.07 3.34 1.89
CA VAL A 61 -5.47 3.56 3.21
C VAL A 61 -5.90 2.48 4.21
N ARG A 62 -7.21 2.17 4.25
CA ARG A 62 -7.75 1.12 5.13
C ARG A 62 -7.19 -0.25 4.77
N GLY A 63 -7.13 -0.58 3.48
CA GLY A 63 -6.52 -1.80 2.97
C GLY A 63 -5.04 -1.90 3.30
N GLY A 64 -4.31 -0.78 3.24
CA GLY A 64 -2.91 -0.72 3.65
C GLY A 64 -2.70 -1.06 5.12
N TRP A 65 -3.47 -0.44 6.02
CA TRP A 65 -3.37 -0.76 7.45
C TRP A 65 -3.84 -2.18 7.77
N LEU A 66 -4.91 -2.67 7.12
CA LEU A 66 -5.34 -4.06 7.26
C LEU A 66 -4.27 -5.04 6.77
N GLY A 67 -3.61 -4.74 5.66
CA GLY A 67 -2.50 -5.55 5.12
C GLY A 67 -1.33 -5.64 6.10
N LEU A 68 -0.98 -4.53 6.76
CA LEU A 68 0.04 -4.51 7.79
C LEU A 68 -0.35 -5.38 8.98
N LEU A 69 -1.59 -5.25 9.48
CA LEU A 69 -2.07 -6.06 10.61
C LEU A 69 -2.07 -7.55 10.26
N VAL A 70 -2.56 -7.92 9.08
CA VAL A 70 -2.52 -9.31 8.60
C VAL A 70 -1.07 -9.79 8.51
N GLY A 71 -0.19 -9.03 7.87
CA GLY A 71 1.24 -9.36 7.76
C GLY A 71 1.90 -9.57 9.13
N LEU A 72 1.70 -8.65 10.07
CA LEU A 72 2.23 -8.78 11.43
C LEU A 72 1.69 -9.99 12.18
N THR A 73 0.40 -10.32 12.03
CA THR A 73 -0.17 -11.52 12.66
C THR A 73 0.45 -12.81 12.12
N LEU A 74 0.68 -12.88 10.80
CA LEU A 74 1.32 -14.03 10.16
C LEU A 74 2.80 -14.15 10.54
N ILE A 75 3.52 -13.02 10.59
CA ILE A 75 4.92 -12.98 11.00
C ILE A 75 5.05 -13.44 12.45
N ALA A 76 4.29 -12.84 13.37
CA ALA A 76 4.36 -13.13 14.80
C ALA A 76 3.94 -14.57 15.14
N GLY A 77 2.97 -15.14 14.40
CA GLY A 77 2.53 -16.52 14.56
C GLY A 77 3.39 -17.56 13.81
N GLY A 78 4.40 -17.11 13.05
CA GLY A 78 5.18 -17.97 12.17
C GLY A 78 6.34 -18.69 12.88
N PRO A 79 6.81 -19.83 12.34
CA PRO A 79 7.98 -20.54 12.87
C PRO A 79 9.25 -19.67 12.89
N SER A 80 9.42 -18.78 11.90
CA SER A 80 10.56 -17.85 11.82
C SER A 80 10.62 -16.87 13.00
N ALA A 81 9.48 -16.47 13.56
CA ALA A 81 9.46 -15.63 14.76
C ALA A 81 9.92 -16.42 15.99
N SER A 82 9.46 -17.67 16.13
CA SER A 82 9.88 -18.54 17.24
C SER A 82 11.38 -18.87 17.20
N ALA A 83 11.95 -18.99 16.00
CA ALA A 83 13.37 -19.24 15.79
C ALA A 83 14.24 -17.97 15.78
N MET A 84 13.63 -16.78 15.91
CA MET A 84 14.32 -15.48 15.76
C MET A 84 15.17 -15.39 14.48
N ASP A 85 14.68 -15.95 13.37
CA ASP A 85 15.39 -15.94 12.09
C ASP A 85 15.16 -14.61 11.35
N PHE A 86 16.03 -13.64 11.62
CA PHE A 86 15.97 -12.31 10.99
C PHE A 86 16.14 -12.34 9.47
N SER A 87 16.75 -13.39 8.92
CA SER A 87 16.91 -13.53 7.46
C SER A 87 15.57 -13.72 6.76
N ALA A 88 14.60 -14.36 7.44
CA ALA A 88 13.23 -14.53 6.96
C ALA A 88 12.28 -13.43 7.47
N LEU A 89 12.48 -12.94 8.70
CA LEU A 89 11.60 -11.94 9.31
C LEU A 89 11.69 -10.57 8.63
N MET A 90 12.90 -10.07 8.36
CA MET A 90 13.07 -8.71 7.80
C MET A 90 12.47 -8.57 6.41
N PRO A 91 12.61 -9.52 5.47
CA PRO A 91 11.89 -9.49 4.20
C PRO A 91 10.36 -9.52 4.35
N ALA A 92 9.82 -10.39 5.21
CA ALA A 92 8.38 -10.47 5.44
C ALA A 92 7.82 -9.16 6.04
N PHE A 93 8.55 -8.57 7.00
CA PHE A 93 8.21 -7.29 7.59
C PHE A 93 8.25 -6.16 6.55
N SER A 94 9.27 -6.16 5.68
CA SER A 94 9.36 -5.20 4.55
C SER A 94 8.10 -5.26 3.69
N ILE A 95 7.64 -6.47 3.31
CA ILE A 95 6.41 -6.64 2.51
C ILE A 95 5.18 -6.16 3.27
N ALA A 96 5.07 -6.46 4.57
CA ALA A 96 3.94 -5.99 5.38
C ALA A 96 3.87 -4.45 5.41
N VAL A 97 5.01 -3.76 5.50
CA VAL A 97 5.09 -2.29 5.50
C VAL A 97 4.81 -1.68 4.11
N LEU A 98 4.99 -2.43 3.01
CA LEU A 98 4.60 -1.94 1.67
C LEU A 98 3.10 -1.67 1.58
N THR A 99 2.27 -2.41 2.31
CA THR A 99 0.81 -2.24 2.21
C THR A 99 0.32 -0.84 2.65
N PRO A 100 0.70 -0.26 3.81
CA PRO A 100 0.43 1.15 4.10
C PRO A 100 1.02 2.11 3.08
N LEU A 101 2.25 1.85 2.59
CA LEU A 101 2.91 2.70 1.62
C LEU A 101 2.11 2.80 0.33
N TYR A 102 1.65 1.67 -0.22
CA TYR A 102 0.75 1.63 -1.36
C TYR A 102 -0.58 2.31 -1.06
N GLY A 103 -1.15 2.07 0.13
CA GLY A 103 -2.39 2.67 0.56
C GLY A 103 -2.36 4.20 0.49
N TYR A 104 -1.35 4.82 1.09
CA TYR A 104 -1.17 6.27 1.08
C TYR A 104 -0.76 6.80 -0.30
N PHE A 105 0.06 6.07 -1.06
CA PHE A 105 0.42 6.45 -2.42
C PHE A 105 -0.82 6.63 -3.30
N PHE A 106 -1.71 5.63 -3.34
CA PHE A 106 -2.94 5.72 -4.10
C PHE A 106 -3.91 6.76 -3.54
N LYS A 107 -4.00 6.90 -2.20
CA LYS A 107 -4.84 7.95 -1.59
C LYS A 107 -4.45 9.34 -2.09
N ILE A 108 -3.16 9.67 -2.08
CA ILE A 108 -2.71 10.99 -2.53
C ILE A 108 -3.05 11.19 -4.01
N ILE A 109 -2.89 10.17 -4.87
CA ILE A 109 -3.27 10.25 -6.29
C ILE A 109 -4.78 10.47 -6.45
N THR A 110 -5.61 9.73 -5.71
CA THR A 110 -7.08 9.86 -5.79
C THR A 110 -7.56 11.25 -5.36
N MET A 111 -6.91 11.87 -4.37
CA MET A 111 -7.20 13.25 -3.95
C MET A 111 -6.89 14.31 -5.02
N GLN A 112 -6.08 13.98 -6.03
CA GLN A 112 -5.83 14.88 -7.17
C GLN A 112 -6.80 14.65 -8.34
N LEU A 113 -7.51 13.51 -8.34
CA LEU A 113 -8.40 13.09 -9.42
C LEU A 113 -9.87 13.44 -9.14
N ASP A 114 -10.26 13.50 -7.88
CA ASP A 114 -11.52 14.06 -7.40
C ASP A 114 -11.54 15.60 -7.59
#